data_AF-A0A967BF30-F1
#
_entry.id   AF-A0A967BF30-F1
#
_cell.length_a   1.000
_cell.length_b   1.000
_cell.length_c   1.000
_cell.angle_alpha   90.00
_cell.angle_beta   90.00
_cell.angle_gamma   90.00
#
_symmetry.space_group_name_H-M   'P 1'
#
loop_
_entity.id
_entity.type
_entity.pdbx_description
1 polymer ?
#
loop_
_entity_poly.entity_id
_entity_poly.type
_entity_poly.pdbx_seq_one_letter_code
_entity_poly.pdbx_strand_id
1 'polypeptide(L)'
;MTHINVSSGTDVSILELVQMVAAMTWSQSRITTDVLQTRWNHAQASGYVATGRMSWPARIGLEKHILSTYDWFPRHGSGALRAK
;
A
#
# COMPACT_ATOMS: atom_id res chain seq x y z
N MET A 1 -22.25 -1.69 17.56
CA MET A 1 -21.28 -1.54 16.44
C MET A 1 -20.21 -2.63 16.63
N THR A 2 -20.09 -3.59 15.72
CA THR A 2 -19.29 -4.84 15.87
C THR A 2 -18.10 -4.92 14.90
N HIS A 3 -17.58 -3.80 14.43
CA HIS A 3 -16.44 -3.75 13.52
C HIS A 3 -15.34 -2.87 14.10
N ILE A 4 -14.10 -3.27 13.85
CA ILE A 4 -12.89 -2.56 14.28
C ILE A 4 -12.08 -2.23 13.04
N ASN A 5 -11.63 -0.98 12.92
CA ASN A 5 -10.72 -0.58 11.86
C ASN A 5 -9.31 -1.11 12.16
N VAL A 6 -8.65 -1.69 11.16
CA VAL A 6 -7.26 -2.17 11.27
C VAL A 6 -6.45 -1.49 10.16
N SER A 7 -5.46 -0.69 10.55
CA SER A 7 -4.59 0.05 9.63
C SER A 7 -3.23 0.33 10.27
N SER A 8 -2.27 0.85 9.49
CA SER A 8 -0.99 1.35 10.04
C SER A 8 -1.12 2.70 10.74
N GLY A 9 -2.25 3.41 10.56
CA GLY A 9 -2.45 4.77 11.07
C GLY A 9 -1.60 5.84 10.39
N THR A 10 -0.93 5.52 9.29
CA THR A 10 -0.07 6.43 8.52
C THR A 10 -0.56 6.51 7.08
N ASP A 11 -0.70 7.73 6.57
CA ASP A 11 -1.03 7.97 5.17
C ASP A 11 0.22 8.10 4.31
N VAL A 12 0.07 7.81 3.02
CA VAL A 12 1.05 8.09 1.98
C VAL A 12 0.32 8.51 0.71
N SER A 13 0.83 9.52 0.00
CA SER A 13 0.25 9.89 -1.29
C SER A 13 0.53 8.82 -2.34
N ILE A 14 -0.29 8.77 -3.39
CA ILE A 14 -0.09 7.84 -4.51
C ILE A 14 1.29 8.07 -5.16
N LEU A 15 1.72 9.34 -5.29
CA LEU A 15 3.01 9.66 -5.91
C LEU A 15 4.18 9.15 -5.07
N GLU A 16 4.16 9.37 -3.75
CA GLU A 16 5.19 8.86 -2.83
C GLU A 16 5.22 7.32 -2.86
N LEU A 17 4.06 6.67 -2.88
CA LEU A 17 3.98 5.21 -3.01
C LEU A 17 4.63 4.71 -4.31
N VAL A 18 4.32 5.35 -5.45
CA VAL A 18 4.89 4.98 -6.75
C VAL A 18 6.41 5.19 -6.75
N GLN A 19 6.90 6.29 -6.16
CA GLN A 19 8.33 6.56 -6.02
C GLN A 19 9.03 5.48 -5.18
N MET A 20 8.45 5.07 -4.04
CA MET A 20 8.99 4.00 -3.21
C MET A 20 9.04 2.66 -3.96
N VAL A 21 7.98 2.31 -4.67
CA VAL A 21 7.96 1.08 -5.50
C VAL A 21 9.06 1.16 -6.55
N ALA A 22 9.17 2.25 -7.31
CA ALA A 22 10.20 2.40 -8.34
C ALA A 22 11.63 2.29 -7.78
N ALA A 23 11.87 2.85 -6.60
CA ALA A 23 13.16 2.77 -5.90
C ALA A 23 13.51 1.33 -5.49
N MET A 24 12.52 0.52 -5.08
CA MET A 24 12.73 -0.85 -4.59
C MET A 24 12.77 -1.90 -5.69
N THR A 25 12.13 -1.65 -6.85
CA THR A 25 11.91 -2.67 -7.89
C THR A 25 12.69 -2.43 -9.19
N TRP A 26 13.76 -1.64 -9.16
CA TRP A 26 14.62 -1.33 -10.31
C TRP A 26 13.96 -0.54 -11.45
N SER A 27 13.50 0.68 -11.18
CA SER A 27 13.22 1.64 -12.25
C SER A 27 13.85 3.00 -11.99
N GLN A 28 14.85 3.36 -12.80
CA GLN A 28 15.36 4.74 -12.92
C GLN A 28 14.56 5.56 -13.94
N SER A 29 13.45 5.02 -14.44
CA SER A 29 12.64 5.68 -15.46
C SER A 29 11.83 6.84 -14.88
N ARG A 30 11.54 7.82 -15.73
CA ARG A 30 10.71 8.98 -15.38
C ARG A 30 9.28 8.54 -15.00
N ILE A 31 8.86 8.89 -13.79
CA ILE A 31 7.46 8.77 -13.36
C ILE A 31 6.67 9.93 -13.96
N THR A 32 5.60 9.63 -14.70
CA THR A 32 4.64 10.62 -15.20
C THR A 32 3.28 10.37 -14.55
N THR A 33 2.50 11.43 -14.35
CA THR A 33 1.14 11.35 -13.82
C THR A 33 0.18 11.80 -14.90
N ASP A 34 -0.70 10.90 -15.36
CA ASP A 34 -1.83 11.27 -16.20
C ASP A 34 -2.94 11.84 -15.29
N VAL A 35 -3.25 13.13 -15.46
CA VAL A 35 -4.25 13.84 -14.66
C VAL A 35 -5.66 13.76 -15.26
N LEU A 36 -5.79 13.25 -16.48
CA LEU A 36 -7.07 13.07 -17.17
C LEU A 36 -7.72 11.72 -16.84
N GLN A 37 -6.94 10.76 -16.33
CA GLN A 37 -7.45 9.52 -15.78
C GLN A 37 -8.26 9.79 -14.50
N THR A 38 -9.46 9.20 -14.39
CA THR A 38 -10.42 9.42 -13.29
C THR A 38 -9.74 9.32 -11.92
N ARG A 39 -9.83 10.39 -11.13
CA ARG A 39 -9.31 10.40 -9.76
C ARG A 39 -10.37 9.92 -8.78
N TRP A 40 -10.02 8.92 -7.97
CA TRP A 40 -10.74 8.64 -6.73
C TRP A 40 -10.46 9.76 -5.71
N ASN A 41 -11.43 10.03 -4.84
CA ASN A 41 -11.41 11.18 -3.93
C ASN A 41 -10.12 11.25 -3.08
N HIS A 42 -9.63 12.46 -2.82
CA HIS A 42 -8.23 12.77 -2.44
C HIS A 42 -7.73 12.21 -1.09
N ALA A 43 -8.57 11.59 -0.27
CA ALA A 43 -8.16 10.99 0.99
C ALA A 43 -9.11 9.85 1.41
N GLN A 44 -8.56 8.67 1.67
CA GLN A 44 -9.24 7.57 2.34
C GLN A 44 -8.54 7.25 3.67
N ALA A 45 -8.24 8.28 4.45
CA ALA A 45 -7.70 8.12 5.79
C ALA A 45 -8.85 7.84 6.77
N SER A 46 -8.96 6.61 7.24
CA SER A 46 -9.70 6.36 8.48
C SER A 46 -8.78 6.74 9.62
N GLY A 47 -9.06 7.85 10.29
CA GLY A 47 -8.29 8.30 11.45
C GLY A 47 -8.07 7.12 12.42
N TYR A 48 -6.81 6.75 12.63
CA TYR A 48 -6.45 5.75 13.62
C TYR A 48 -6.56 6.40 14.99
N VAL A 49 -7.74 6.33 15.60
CA VAL A 49 -7.79 6.36 17.06
C VAL A 49 -7.30 4.98 17.47
N ALA A 50 -6.10 4.91 18.02
CA ALA A 50 -5.66 3.73 18.76
C ALA A 50 -6.81 3.42 19.72
N THR A 51 -7.59 2.38 19.42
CA THR A 51 -8.68 1.98 20.31
C THR A 51 -7.94 1.61 21.58
N GLY A 52 -8.04 2.46 22.61
CA GLY A 52 -7.12 2.52 23.77
C GLY A 52 -7.09 1.27 24.67
N ARG A 53 -7.49 0.13 24.13
CA ARG A 53 -7.53 -1.20 24.74
C ARG A 53 -6.88 -2.30 23.90
N MET A 54 -6.63 -2.08 22.60
CA MET A 54 -6.03 -3.10 21.72
C MET A 54 -4.76 -2.54 21.09
N SER A 55 -3.65 -2.65 21.82
CA SER A 55 -2.32 -2.27 21.35
C SER A 55 -1.79 -3.25 20.30
N TRP A 56 -2.43 -3.32 19.13
CA TRP A 56 -1.98 -4.14 18.01
C TRP A 56 -1.36 -3.26 16.92
N PRO A 57 -0.10 -2.81 17.10
CA PRO A 57 0.56 -1.98 16.10
C PRO A 57 0.88 -2.81 14.85
N ALA A 58 0.89 -2.13 13.70
CA ALA A 58 1.48 -2.67 12.49
C ALA A 58 2.96 -3.00 12.74
N ARG A 59 3.38 -4.22 12.38
CA ARG A 59 4.74 -4.72 12.65
C ARG A 59 5.68 -4.64 11.45
N ILE A 60 5.14 -4.37 10.27
CA ILE A 60 5.88 -4.37 9.01
C ILE A 60 5.73 -2.98 8.42
N GLY A 61 6.86 -2.29 8.23
CA GLY A 61 6.90 -1.00 7.53
C GLY A 61 6.58 -1.16 6.04
N LEU A 62 6.08 -0.09 5.43
CA LEU A 62 5.61 -0.10 4.04
C LEU A 62 6.69 -0.57 3.06
N GLU A 63 7.93 -0.09 3.19
CA GLU A 63 9.05 -0.48 2.33
C GLU A 63 9.32 -2.00 2.35
N LYS A 64 9.43 -2.56 3.56
CA LYS A 64 9.64 -4.00 3.76
C LYS A 64 8.48 -4.80 3.14
N HIS A 65 7.26 -4.30 3.28
CA HIS A 65 6.08 -4.93 2.72
C HIS A 65 6.08 -4.90 1.18
N ILE A 66 6.44 -3.77 0.56
CA ILE A 66 6.59 -3.61 -0.90
C ILE A 66 7.60 -4.63 -1.43
N LEU A 67 8.80 -4.69 -0.85
CA LEU A 67 9.83 -5.64 -1.30
C LEU A 67 9.39 -7.09 -1.14
N SER A 68 8.80 -7.45 0.00
CA SER A 68 8.30 -8.81 0.24
C SER A 68 7.22 -9.21 -0.77
N THR A 69 6.36 -8.27 -1.15
CA THR A 69 5.31 -8.48 -2.15
C THR A 69 5.89 -8.62 -3.55
N TYR A 70 6.87 -7.77 -3.89
CA TYR A 70 7.59 -7.84 -5.15
C TYR A 70 8.32 -9.18 -5.33
N ASP A 71 9.01 -9.67 -4.30
CA ASP A 71 9.70 -10.96 -4.31
C ASP A 71 8.74 -12.16 -4.39
N TRP A 72 7.55 -12.02 -3.82
CA TRP A 72 6.51 -13.05 -3.85
C TRP A 72 5.87 -13.18 -5.24
N PHE A 73 5.64 -12.05 -5.93
CA PHE A 73 4.91 -11.98 -7.19
C PHE A 73 5.40 -12.94 -8.30
N PRO A 74 6.71 -12.96 -8.68
CA PRO A 74 7.18 -13.83 -9.76
C PRO A 74 7.10 -15.32 -9.41
N ARG A 75 7.03 -15.67 -8.12
CA ARG A 75 6.97 -17.06 -7.66
C ARG A 75 5.59 -17.70 -7.83
N HIS A 76 4.55 -16.92 -8.12
CA HIS A 76 3.16 -17.40 -8.10
C HIS A 76 2.48 -17.36 -9.49
N GLY A 77 3.09 -16.76 -10.51
CA GLY A 77 2.60 -16.78 -11.89
C GLY A 77 1.23 -16.11 -12.11
N SER A 78 1.02 -15.55 -13.31
CA SER A 78 -0.18 -14.73 -13.61
C SER A 78 -1.52 -15.48 -13.47
N GLY A 79 -1.50 -16.81 -13.66
CA GLY A 79 -2.69 -17.66 -13.60
C GLY A 79 -3.22 -17.90 -12.18
N ALA A 80 -2.37 -17.82 -11.15
CA ALA A 80 -2.79 -18.05 -9.76
C ALA A 80 -3.31 -16.77 -9.07
N LEU A 81 -2.96 -15.59 -9.57
CA LEU A 81 -3.28 -14.29 -8.94
C LEU A 81 -4.76 -13.92 -8.98
N ARG A 82 -5.58 -14.62 -9.77
CA ARG A 82 -7.03 -14.38 -9.90
C ARG A 82 -7.86 -15.67 -9.85
N ALA A 83 -7.29 -16.75 -9.32
CA ALA A 83 -8.07 -17.96 -9.05
C ALA A 83 -9.11 -17.64 -7.95
N LYS A 84 -10.39 -17.88 -8.27
CA LYS A 84 -11.53 -17.67 -7.36
C LYS A 84 -11.63 -18.79 -6.33
#